data_AF-A0A371ARL6-F1
#
_entry.id   AF-A0A371ARL6-F1
#
_cell.length_a   1.000
_cell.length_b   1.000
_cell.length_c   1.000
_cell.angle_alpha   90.00
_cell.angle_beta   90.00
_cell.angle_gamma   90.00
#
_symmetry.space_group_name_H-M   'P 1'
#
loop_
_entity.id
_entity.type
_entity.pdbx_description
1 polymer ?
#
loop_
_entity_poly.entity_id
_entity_poly.type
_entity_poly.pdbx_seq_one_letter_code
_entity_poly.pdbx_strand_id
1 'polypeptide(L)' 'MQERRTRKNPGSRGYRVPGHTAGEFRIVGMERGGDVTYFGDMVDELGQYEDLGTIKELQELKERYGKK' A
#
# COMPACT_ATOMS: atom_id res chain seq x y z
N MET A 1 -0.10 0.74 -17.95
CA MET A 1 -0.78 1.25 -16.73
C MET A 1 -0.78 0.10 -15.75
N GLN A 2 -0.01 0.15 -14.66
CA GLN A 2 -0.22 -0.84 -13.61
C GLN A 2 -1.60 -0.58 -13.01
N GLU A 3 -2.48 -1.59 -13.06
CA GLU A 3 -3.79 -1.52 -12.45
C GLU A 3 -3.61 -1.38 -10.93
N ARG A 4 -4.28 -0.38 -10.35
CA ARG A 4 -4.27 -0.17 -8.90
C ARG A 4 -4.68 -1.48 -8.20
N ARG A 5 -3.78 -2.08 -7.40
CA ARG A 5 -4.08 -3.29 -6.61
C ARG A 5 -5.13 -3.04 -5.52
N THR A 6 -5.16 -1.82 -4.99
CA THR A 6 -6.09 -1.40 -3.93
C THR A 6 -7.44 -0.92 -4.48
N ARG A 7 -8.53 -1.28 -3.79
CA ARG A 7 -9.90 -0.80 -4.06
C ARG A 7 -10.39 -0.01 -2.86
N LYS A 8 -11.07 1.13 -3.09
CA LYS A 8 -11.74 1.84 -1.99
C LYS A 8 -12.80 0.94 -1.37
N ASN A 9 -12.90 0.98 -0.04
CA ASN A 9 -13.98 0.26 0.63
C ASN A 9 -15.32 0.96 0.35
N PRO A 10 -16.39 0.21 0.03
CA PRO A 10 -17.73 0.79 -0.08
C PRO A 10 -18.16 1.38 1.26
N GLY A 11 -18.47 2.68 1.29
CA GLY A 11 -19.05 3.35 2.46
C GLY A 11 -18.12 3.54 3.66
N SER A 12 -16.81 3.25 3.57
CA SER A 12 -15.89 3.42 4.70
C SER A 12 -14.58 4.12 4.33
N ARG A 13 -13.88 4.63 5.34
CA ARG A 13 -12.55 5.22 5.21
C ARG A 13 -11.53 4.09 5.11
N GLY A 14 -11.01 3.84 3.90
CA GLY A 14 -9.90 2.92 3.70
C GLY A 14 -9.89 2.23 2.35
N TYR A 15 -8.95 1.30 2.22
CA TYR A 15 -8.72 0.52 1.02
C TYR A 15 -8.63 -0.97 1.36
N ARG A 16 -8.88 -1.83 0.37
CA ARG A 16 -8.72 -3.28 0.44
C ARG A 16 -7.98 -3.79 -0.78
N VAL A 17 -7.26 -4.88 -0.63
CA VAL A 17 -6.71 -5.64 -1.76
C VAL A 17 -7.44 -7.00 -1.81
N PRO A 18 -8.13 -7.34 -2.90
CA PRO A 18 -8.69 -8.68 -3.07
C PRO A 18 -7.59 -9.74 -3.05
N GLY A 19 -7.79 -10.84 -2.32
CA GLY A 19 -6.76 -11.89 -2.18
C GLY A 19 -6.28 -12.47 -3.50
N HIS A 20 -7.17 -12.61 -4.50
CA HIS A 20 -6.80 -13.10 -5.84
C HIS A 20 -5.91 -12.13 -6.65
N THR A 21 -5.81 -10.86 -6.25
CA THR A 21 -4.91 -9.86 -6.85
C THR A 21 -3.82 -9.39 -5.88
N ALA A 22 -3.73 -9.99 -4.69
CA ALA A 22 -2.78 -9.58 -3.67
C ALA A 22 -1.33 -9.94 -4.05
N GLY A 23 -1.16 -10.92 -4.92
CA GLY A 23 0.16 -11.48 -5.22
C GLY A 23 0.63 -12.40 -4.10
N GLU A 24 1.93 -12.60 -4.00
CA GLU A 24 2.51 -13.35 -2.89
C GLU A 24 2.51 -12.50 -1.62
N PHE A 25 2.05 -13.07 -0.50
CA PHE A 25 2.25 -12.46 0.81
C PHE A 25 2.52 -13.53 1.86
N ARG A 26 3.39 -13.21 2.81
CA ARG A 26 3.72 -14.07 3.94
C ARG A 26 3.60 -13.29 5.23
N ILE A 27 2.95 -13.91 6.21
CA ILE A 27 2.92 -13.43 7.58
C ILE A 27 3.87 -14.32 8.36
N VAL A 28 4.93 -13.72 8.93
CA VAL A 28 5.87 -14.45 9.78
C VAL A 28 5.56 -14.08 11.23
N GLY A 29 5.34 -15.12 12.04
CA GLY A 29 5.04 -14.99 13.46
C GLY A 29 6.27 -14.63 14.29
N MET A 30 5.99 -14.06 15.47
CA MET A 30 6.95 -13.56 16.47
C MET A 30 8.06 -14.57 16.82
N GLU A 31 9.27 -14.36 16.31
CA GLU A 31 10.47 -14.90 16.96
C GLU A 31 10.96 -13.89 18.00
N ARG A 32 10.57 -14.12 19.26
CA ARG A 32 11.14 -13.48 20.46
C ARG A 32 11.21 -11.94 20.42
N GLY A 33 10.06 -11.26 20.38
CA GLY A 33 10.09 -9.79 20.51
C GLY A 33 8.78 -9.03 20.34
N GLY A 34 7.76 -9.62 19.70
CA GLY A 34 6.39 -9.13 19.81
C GLY A 34 5.73 -8.54 18.57
N ASP A 35 6.40 -8.52 17.41
CA ASP A 35 5.78 -7.97 16.20
C ASP A 35 5.46 -9.03 15.14
N VAL A 36 4.32 -8.86 14.48
CA VAL A 36 3.91 -9.61 13.30
C VAL A 36 4.50 -8.90 12.08
N THR A 37 5.35 -9.60 11.33
CA THR A 37 5.97 -9.04 10.13
C THR A 37 5.28 -9.55 8.87
N TYR A 38 5.03 -8.64 7.94
CA TYR A 38 4.45 -8.92 6.63
C TYR A 38 5.53 -8.83 5.57
N PHE A 39 5.50 -9.77 4.62
CA PHE A 39 6.39 -9.82 3.45
C PHE A 39 5.58 -10.07 2.18
N GLY A 40 6.17 -9.75 1.04
CA GLY A 40 5.65 -10.06 -0.30
C GLY A 40 5.21 -8.83 -1.09
N ASP A 41 4.62 -9.06 -2.26
CA ASP A 41 4.41 -8.03 -3.29
C ASP A 41 3.74 -6.75 -2.78
N MET A 42 2.76 -6.88 -1.88
CA MET A 42 2.05 -5.71 -1.33
C MET A 42 2.94 -4.84 -0.46
N VAL A 43 3.86 -5.46 0.30
CA VAL A 43 4.80 -4.75 1.18
C VAL A 43 5.88 -4.09 0.33
N ASP A 44 6.37 -4.78 -0.69
CA ASP A 44 7.38 -4.26 -1.62
C ASP A 44 6.83 -3.07 -2.42
N GLU A 45 5.60 -3.17 -2.93
CA GLU A 45 4.95 -2.07 -3.64
C GLU A 45 4.70 -0.86 -2.72
N LEU A 46 4.32 -1.10 -1.46
CA LEU A 46 4.17 -0.02 -0.48
C LEU A 46 5.51 0.69 -0.22
N GLY A 47 6.59 -0.06 -0.02
CA GLY A 47 7.93 0.49 0.14
C GLY A 47 8.35 1.35 -1.07
N GLN A 48 8.11 0.86 -2.29
CA GLN A 48 8.38 1.64 -3.51
C GLN A 48 7.59 2.96 -3.57
N TYR A 49 6.34 3.01 -3.07
CA TYR A 49 5.61 4.28 -2.99
C TYR A 49 6.17 5.20 -1.91
N GLU A 50 6.57 4.66 -0.76
CA GLU A 50 7.17 5.43 0.33
C GLU A 50 8.53 6.01 -0.07
N ASP A 51 9.31 5.32 -0.91
CA ASP A 51 10.55 5.82 -1.53
C ASP A 51 10.31 7.06 -2.44
N LEU A 52 9.11 7.21 -3.02
CA LEU A 52 8.75 8.38 -3.83
C LEU A 52 8.42 9.61 -2.98
N GLY A 53 8.08 9.40 -1.71
CA GLY A 53 7.71 10.45 -0.77
C GLY A 53 6.52 10.07 0.10
N THR A 54 6.32 10.85 1.14
CA THR A 54 5.21 10.67 2.07
C THR A 54 3.87 10.96 1.41
N ILE A 55 2.79 10.39 1.96
CA ILE A 55 1.41 10.67 1.51
C ILE A 55 1.14 12.18 1.46
N LYS A 56 1.66 12.95 2.42
CA LYS A 56 1.48 14.41 2.48
C LYS A 56 2.18 15.10 1.30
N GLU A 57 3.45 14.77 1.04
CA GLU A 57 4.20 15.35 -0.07
C GLU A 57 3.55 15.00 -1.42
N LEU A 58 3.11 13.76 -1.59
CA LEU A 58 2.41 13.31 -2.80
C LEU A 58 1.05 14.02 -2.97
N GLN A 59 0.34 14.33 -1.87
CA GLN A 59 -0.89 15.13 -1.90
C GLN A 59 -0.61 16.58 -2.33
N GLU A 60 0.39 17.21 -1.75
CA GLU A 60 0.79 18.59 -2.10
C GLU A 60 1.23 18.68 -3.58
N LEU A 61 1.98 17.69 -4.07
CA LEU A 61 2.35 17.59 -5.49
C LEU A 61 1.12 17.47 -6.39
N LYS A 62 0.14 16.64 -6.01
CA LYS A 62 -1.11 16.49 -6.75
C LYS A 62 -1.94 17.77 -6.75
N GLU A 63 -1.99 18.52 -5.67
CA GLU A 63 -2.69 19.81 -5.63
C GLU A 63 -1.99 20.87 -6.49
N ARG A 64 -0.65 20.87 -6.48
CA ARG A 64 0.18 21.83 -7.22
C ARG A 64 0.18 21.58 -8.73
N TYR A 65 0.24 20.32 -9.16
CA TYR A 65 0.46 19.94 -10.55
C TYR A 65 -0.62 19.03 -11.15
N GLY A 66 -1.51 18.46 -10.35
CA GLY A 66 -2.53 17.50 -10.77
C GLY A 66 -3.72 18.10 -11.52
N LYS A 67 -3.58 19.31 -12.08
CA LYS A 67 -4.59 19.88 -12.99
C LYS A 67 -4.57 19.11 -14.31
N LYS A 68 -5.68 18.43 -14.60
CA LYS A 68 -6.14 18.19 -15.96
C LYS A 68 -6.91 19.41 -16.45
#